data_AF-A0A3B9MMD9-F1
#
_entry.id   AF-A0A3B9MMD9-F1
#
_cell.length_a   1.000
_cell.length_b   1.000
_cell.length_c   1.000
_cell.angle_alpha   90.00
_cell.angle_beta   90.00
_cell.angle_gamma   90.00
#
_symmetry.space_group_name_H-M   'P 1'
#
loop_
_entity.id
_entity.type
_entity.pdbx_description
1 polymer ?
#
loop_
_entity_poly.entity_id
_entity_poly.type
_entity_poly.pdbx_seq_one_letter_code
_entity_poly.pdbx_strand_id
1 'polypeptide(L)' 'MTLSLSIVVPAYNEGARLGKSLCSIVTYLNKYAPGSELIVVDDGST' A
#
# COMPACT_ATOMS: atom_id res chain seq x y z
N MET A 1 -9.11 8.59 21.82
CA MET A 1 -8.80 7.44 20.97
C MET A 1 -8.13 7.94 19.71
N THR A 2 -6.99 7.37 19.33
CA THR A 2 -6.34 7.62 18.04
C THR A 2 -6.90 6.62 17.03
N LEU A 3 -7.30 7.10 15.84
CA LEU A 3 -7.77 6.23 14.77
C LEU A 3 -6.56 5.64 14.05
N SER A 4 -6.51 4.32 13.90
CA SER A 4 -5.47 3.63 13.12
C SER A 4 -6.02 3.26 11.75
N LEU A 5 -5.22 3.46 10.70
CA LEU A 5 -5.57 3.16 9.31
C LEU A 5 -4.64 2.09 8.77
N SER A 6 -5.19 0.95 8.36
CA SER A 6 -4.49 -0.08 7.60
C SER A 6 -5.05 -0.16 6.18
N ILE A 7 -4.18 -0.12 5.18
CA ILE A 7 -4.53 -0.27 3.76
C ILE A 7 -3.97 -1.60 3.26
N VAL A 8 -4.83 -2.44 2.69
CA VAL A 8 -4.46 -3.72 2.12
C VAL A 8 -4.52 -3.63 0.60
N VAL A 9 -3.39 -3.90 -0.06
CA VAL A 9 -3.27 -3.87 -1.52
C VAL A 9 -2.95 -5.28 -2.02
N PRO A 10 -3.92 -6.00 -2.62
CA PRO A 10 -3.62 -7.23 -3.34
C PRO A 10 -2.80 -6.92 -4.60
N ALA A 11 -1.74 -7.70 -4.82
CA ALA A 11 -0.83 -7.55 -5.94
C ALA A 11 -0.70 -8.92 -6.66
N TYR A 12 -1.45 -9.11 -7.73
CA TYR A 12 -1.39 -10.30 -8.59
C TYR A 12 -0.91 -9.90 -9.98
N ASN A 13 0.23 -10.42 -10.43
CA ASN A 13 0.83 -10.08 -11.74
C ASN A 13 1.05 -8.57 -11.98
N GLU A 14 1.18 -7.77 -10.91
CA GLU A 14 1.30 -6.31 -10.97
C GLU A 14 2.74 -5.80 -10.97
N GLY A 15 3.75 -6.68 -11.08
CA GLY A 15 5.17 -6.32 -10.88
C GLY A 15 5.65 -5.10 -11.67
N ALA A 16 5.18 -4.91 -12.90
CA ALA A 16 5.55 -3.77 -13.74
C ALA A 16 4.97 -2.41 -13.27
N ARG A 17 3.84 -2.41 -12.55
CA ARG A 17 3.12 -1.19 -12.12
C ARG A 17 3.14 -0.98 -10.60
N LEU A 18 3.33 -2.05 -9.84
CA LEU A 18 3.23 -2.09 -8.38
C LEU A 18 4.11 -1.02 -7.73
N GLY A 19 5.37 -0.88 -8.14
CA GLY A 19 6.29 0.12 -7.57
C GLY A 19 5.77 1.55 -7.68
N LYS A 20 5.23 1.95 -8.84
CA LYS A 20 4.69 3.30 -9.05
C LYS A 20 3.43 3.55 -8.19
N SER A 21 2.56 2.54 -8.09
CA SER A 21 1.35 2.60 -7.28
C SER A 21 1.69 2.72 -5.78
N LEU A 22 2.57 1.86 -5.27
CA LEU A 22 3.00 1.89 -3.86
C LEU A 22 3.67 3.21 -3.50
N CYS A 23 4.54 3.75 -4.37
CA CYS A 23 5.18 5.05 -4.13
C CYS A 23 4.14 6.18 -4.01
N SER A 24 3.09 6.15 -4.83
CA SER A 24 2.01 7.13 -4.77
C SER A 24 1.19 7.01 -3.48
N ILE A 25 0.87 5.77 -3.08
CA ILE A 25 0.14 5.48 -1.83
C ILE A 25 0.95 5.94 -0.62
N VAL A 26 2.22 5.55 -0.51
CA VAL A 26 3.10 5.94 0.59
C VAL A 26 3.27 7.46 0.67
N THR A 27 3.41 8.14 -0.47
CA THR A 27 3.51 9.61 -0.52
C THR A 27 2.26 10.26 0.06
N TYR A 28 1.07 9.75 -0.29
CA TYR A 28 -0.19 10.25 0.26
C TYR A 28 -0.29 9.98 1.77
N LEU A 29 0.00 8.75 2.20
CA LEU A 29 -0.11 8.34 3.60
C LEU A 29 0.83 9.14 4.50
N ASN A 30 2.08 9.34 4.08
CA ASN A 30 3.05 10.16 4.82
C ASN A 30 2.56 11.60 5.01
N LYS A 31 1.77 12.14 4.07
CA LYS A 31 1.28 13.52 4.14
C LYS A 31 0.01 13.67 4.98
N TYR A 32 -0.92 12.72 4.90
CA TYR A 32 -2.28 12.88 5.42
C TYR A 32 -2.64 11.92 6.56
N ALA A 33 -1.95 10.78 6.68
CA ALA A 33 -2.20 9.77 7.69
C ALA A 33 -0.88 9.19 8.23
N PRO A 34 -0.01 10.03 8.84
CA PRO A 34 1.23 9.54 9.43
C PRO A 34 0.94 8.50 10.51
N GLY A 35 1.61 7.34 10.43
CA GLY A 35 1.37 6.18 11.30
C GLY A 35 0.36 5.17 10.76
N SER A 36 -0.11 5.34 9.52
CA SER A 36 -0.86 4.30 8.80
C SER A 36 0.04 3.14 8.37
N GLU A 37 -0.58 1.97 8.20
CA GLU A 37 0.05 0.74 7.76
C GLU A 37 -0.36 0.43 6.31
N LEU A 38 0.60 -0.01 5.49
CA LEU A 38 0.36 -0.49 4.13
C LEU A 38 0.80 -1.95 4.03
N ILE A 39 -0.15 -2.85 3.78
CA ILE A 39 0.08 -4.28 3.64
C ILE A 39 -0.08 -4.64 2.16
N VAL A 40 0.96 -5.20 1.55
CA VAL A 40 0.91 -5.73 0.19
C VAL A 40 0.75 -7.23 0.25
N VAL A 41 -0.29 -7.75 -0.37
CA VAL A 41 -0.59 -9.19 -0.39
C VAL A 41 -0.27 -9.73 -1.79
N ASP A 42 0.78 -10.53 -1.89
CA ASP A 42 1.08 -11.30 -3.10
C ASP A 42 0.28 -12.61 -3.04
N ASP A 43 -0.70 -12.75 -3.94
CA ASP A 43 -1.57 -13.95 -4.04
C ASP A 43 -0.96 -15.03 -4.95
N GLY A 44 0.33 -14.91 -5.27
CA GLY A 44 1.05 -15.83 -6.15
C GLY A 44 1.02 -15.34 -7.59
N SER A 45 2.10 -14.66 -7.99
CA SER A 45 2.37 -14.34 -9.39
C SER A 45 3.00 -15.54 -10.10
N THR A 46 2.53 -15.88 -11.32
CA THR A 46 3.06 -16.98 -12.16
C THR A 46 4.12 -16.53 -13.15
#